data_AF-A0A497FQR9-F1
#
_entry.id   AF-A0A497FQR9-F1
#
_cell.length_a   1.000
_cell.length_b   1.000
_cell.length_c   1.000
_cell.angle_alpha   90.00
_cell.angle_beta   90.00
_cell.angle_gamma   90.00
#
_symmetry.space_group_name_H-M   'P 1'
#
loop_
_entity.id
_entity.type
_entity.pdbx_description
1 polymer ?
#
loop_
_entity_poly.entity_id
_entity_poly.type
_entity_poly.pdbx_seq_one_letter_code
_entity_poly.pdbx_strand_id
1 'polypeptide(L)'
;MSFFLNELEDIRKVEEFFDNLFSSVKAKADKILYEKYLKIRGKTSFTRRRSRKSLAKIRGYIIPGDVAAISAVGVPIAPRIVANPAIEISGDKARIYLRLASIGSEFAKTFIAVADLRVEDLQGRIRVNAKPLLYGIMPYECIEDPRIDPDVPGVLYHVRAFY
;
A
#
# COMPACT_ATOMS: atom_id res chain seq x y z
N MET A 1 21.50 1.43 -30.58
CA MET A 1 22.85 1.20 -30.01
C MET A 1 23.14 -0.28 -30.15
N SER A 2 24.19 -0.67 -30.86
CA SER A 2 24.61 -2.08 -30.90
C SER A 2 25.49 -2.34 -29.68
N PHE A 3 25.08 -3.27 -28.82
CA PHE A 3 25.86 -3.71 -27.66
C PHE A 3 26.67 -4.93 -28.10
N PHE A 4 27.99 -4.88 -27.99
CA PHE A 4 28.86 -6.01 -28.33
C PHE A 4 29.37 -6.68 -27.05
N LEU A 5 29.34 -8.02 -27.04
CA LEU A 5 29.58 -8.89 -25.87
C LEU A 5 30.96 -8.70 -25.21
N ASN A 6 31.90 -8.00 -25.84
CA ASN A 6 33.23 -7.73 -25.29
C ASN A 6 33.22 -6.61 -24.23
N GLU A 7 32.09 -5.96 -23.96
CA GLU A 7 31.96 -4.86 -22.99
C GLU A 7 31.44 -5.30 -21.59
N LEU A 8 31.40 -6.61 -21.32
CA LEU A 8 30.88 -7.20 -20.06
C LEU A 8 31.79 -7.03 -18.83
N GLU A 9 33.02 -6.55 -18.98
CA GLU A 9 33.94 -6.32 -17.86
C GLU A 9 33.68 -5.02 -17.09
N ASP A 10 32.88 -4.11 -17.67
CA ASP A 10 32.51 -2.84 -17.04
C ASP A 10 31.03 -2.85 -16.62
N ILE A 11 30.80 -3.21 -15.36
CA ILE A 11 29.49 -3.29 -14.71
C ILE A 11 28.66 -2.01 -14.90
N ARG A 12 29.28 -0.83 -14.94
CA ARG A 12 28.56 0.44 -15.06
C ARG A 12 27.92 0.62 -16.44
N LYS A 13 28.60 0.17 -17.50
CA LYS A 13 28.04 0.24 -18.87
C LYS A 13 26.89 -0.73 -19.08
N VAL A 14 26.94 -1.88 -18.41
CA VAL A 14 25.85 -2.86 -18.41
C VAL A 14 24.62 -2.28 -17.67
N GLU A 15 24.82 -1.65 -16.52
CA GLU A 15 23.75 -0.95 -15.79
C GLU A 15 23.12 0.18 -16.62
N GLU A 16 23.93 1.02 -17.27
CA GLU A 16 23.44 2.09 -18.14
C GLU A 16 22.62 1.57 -19.32
N PHE A 17 22.99 0.43 -19.90
CA PHE A 17 22.23 -0.19 -20.99
C PHE A 17 20.84 -0.66 -20.54
N PHE A 18 20.75 -1.33 -19.39
CA PHE A 18 19.48 -1.77 -18.83
C PHE A 18 18.62 -0.59 -18.35
N ASP A 19 19.21 0.43 -17.73
CA ASP A 19 18.50 1.65 -17.34
C ASP A 19 17.93 2.40 -18.55
N ASN A 20 18.67 2.44 -19.67
CA ASN A 20 18.18 3.00 -20.93
C ASN A 20 17.03 2.16 -21.53
N LEU A 21 17.12 0.83 -21.45
CA LEU A 21 16.04 -0.06 -21.90
C LEU A 21 14.77 0.12 -21.05
N PHE A 22 14.89 0.14 -19.72
CA PHE A 22 13.75 0.29 -18.81
C PHE A 22 13.16 1.71 -18.78
N SER A 23 13.97 2.74 -19.02
CA SER A 23 13.49 4.12 -19.15
C SER A 23 12.67 4.34 -20.42
N SER A 24 13.05 3.68 -21.52
CA SER A 24 12.31 3.76 -22.79
C SER A 24 10.91 3.14 -22.71
N VAL A 25 10.73 2.05 -21.95
CA VAL A 25 9.43 1.40 -21.72
C VAL A 25 8.56 2.20 -20.73
N LYS A 26 9.17 2.80 -19.69
CA LYS A 26 8.47 3.68 -18.72
C LYS A 26 7.92 4.95 -19.34
N ALA A 27 8.65 5.60 -20.25
CA ALA A 27 8.22 6.87 -20.85
C ALA A 27 6.86 6.77 -21.58
N LYS A 28 6.59 5.62 -22.20
CA LYS A 28 5.35 5.40 -22.96
C LYS A 28 4.17 5.08 -22.03
N ALA A 29 4.38 4.28 -20.99
CA ALA A 29 3.36 3.95 -20.00
C ALA A 29 3.00 5.14 -19.09
N ASP A 30 4.01 5.92 -18.68
CA ASP A 30 3.81 7.15 -17.89
C ASP A 30 3.09 8.23 -18.70
N LYS A 31 3.34 8.33 -20.01
CA LYS A 31 2.59 9.24 -20.90
C LYS A 31 1.09 8.90 -20.94
N ILE A 32 0.75 7.61 -21.06
CA ILE A 32 -0.65 7.14 -21.06
C ILE A 32 -1.33 7.40 -19.70
N LEU A 33 -0.63 7.16 -18.59
CA LEU A 33 -1.15 7.43 -17.25
C LEU A 33 -1.28 8.94 -16.99
N TYR A 34 -0.37 9.76 -17.51
CA TYR A 34 -0.39 11.21 -17.40
C TYR A 34 -1.52 11.86 -18.22
N GLU A 35 -1.80 11.37 -19.43
CA GLU A 35 -2.94 11.82 -20.23
C GLU A 35 -4.28 11.47 -19.56
N LYS A 36 -4.39 10.27 -18.95
CA LYS A 36 -5.55 9.89 -18.13
C LYS A 36 -5.69 10.77 -16.89
N TYR A 37 -4.59 11.13 -16.24
CA TYR A 37 -4.57 12.06 -15.11
C TYR A 37 -5.02 13.48 -15.52
N LEU A 38 -4.55 14.02 -16.65
CA LEU A 38 -4.96 15.34 -17.17
C LEU A 38 -6.47 15.42 -17.44
N LYS A 39 -7.06 14.35 -18.00
CA LYS A 39 -8.53 14.25 -18.21
C LYS A 39 -9.34 14.35 -16.90
N ILE A 40 -8.81 13.82 -15.80
CA ILE A 40 -9.51 13.77 -14.51
C ILE A 40 -9.25 15.04 -13.70
N ARG A 41 -8.05 15.63 -13.80
CA ARG A 41 -7.64 16.84 -13.07
C ARG A 41 -8.50 18.06 -13.41
N GLY A 42 -9.04 18.17 -14.63
CA GLY A 42 -9.97 19.25 -15.00
C GLY A 42 -11.28 19.26 -14.21
N LYS A 43 -11.59 18.20 -13.44
CA LYS A 43 -12.87 18.04 -12.72
C LYS A 43 -12.78 18.17 -11.20
N THR A 44 -11.58 18.27 -10.60
CA THR A 44 -11.44 18.20 -9.13
C THR A 44 -10.25 19.01 -8.61
N SER A 45 -10.49 19.85 -7.59
CA SER A 45 -9.55 20.80 -6.98
C SER A 45 -8.62 20.18 -5.92
N PHE A 46 -8.19 18.93 -6.07
CA PHE A 46 -7.26 18.31 -5.12
C PHE A 46 -5.84 18.25 -5.69
N THR A 47 -4.92 19.04 -5.11
CA THR A 47 -3.52 19.09 -5.55
C THR A 47 -2.61 18.55 -4.45
N ARG A 48 -2.16 17.29 -4.59
CA ARG A 48 -1.12 16.73 -3.71
C ARG A 48 0.23 17.36 -4.07
N ARG A 49 0.83 18.09 -3.13
CA ARG A 49 2.19 18.65 -3.25
C ARG A 49 3.18 17.49 -3.48
N ARG A 50 3.87 17.47 -4.63
CA ARG A 50 5.01 16.56 -4.87
C ARG A 50 6.13 16.95 -3.90
N SER A 51 6.46 16.10 -2.93
CA SER A 51 7.62 16.33 -2.08
C SER A 51 8.91 16.10 -2.89
N ARG A 52 9.93 16.90 -2.58
CA ARG A 52 11.31 16.80 -3.07
C ARG A 52 11.90 15.39 -2.86
N LYS A 53 13.02 15.11 -3.54
CA LYS A 53 13.89 13.91 -3.43
C LYS A 53 13.71 13.21 -2.08
N SER A 54 12.91 12.14 -2.08
CA SER A 54 12.51 11.40 -0.89
C SER A 54 13.50 10.26 -0.62
N LEU A 55 13.97 10.11 0.62
CA LEU A 55 14.76 8.96 1.09
C LEU A 55 14.00 7.63 0.92
N ALA A 56 12.67 7.68 0.82
CA ALA A 56 11.82 6.53 0.60
C ALA A 56 11.08 6.66 -0.75
N LYS A 57 11.27 5.68 -1.64
CA LYS A 57 10.47 5.56 -2.85
C LYS A 57 9.16 4.86 -2.52
N ILE A 58 8.03 5.51 -2.78
CA ILE A 58 6.71 4.88 -2.65
C ILE A 58 6.64 3.71 -3.65
N ARG A 59 6.54 2.47 -3.15
CA ARG A 59 6.43 1.25 -3.98
C ARG A 59 4.98 0.88 -4.26
N GLY A 60 4.08 1.11 -3.30
CA GLY A 60 2.66 0.86 -3.47
C GLY A 60 1.80 1.74 -2.55
N TYR A 61 0.50 1.73 -2.81
CA TYR A 61 -0.52 2.43 -2.03
C TYR A 61 -1.84 1.67 -2.05
N ILE A 62 -2.64 1.83 -0.99
CA ILE A 62 -4.00 1.31 -0.85
C ILE A 62 -4.93 2.51 -0.65
N ILE A 63 -6.09 2.51 -1.30
CA ILE A 63 -7.18 3.44 -0.98
C ILE A 63 -8.40 2.67 -0.48
N PRO A 64 -9.38 3.31 0.19
CA PRO A 64 -10.56 2.62 0.72
C PRO A 64 -11.31 1.74 -0.28
N GLY A 65 -11.45 2.20 -1.53
CA GLY A 65 -12.10 1.43 -2.60
C GLY A 65 -11.31 0.20 -3.09
N ASP A 66 -10.10 -0.03 -2.61
CA ASP A 66 -9.28 -1.21 -2.91
C ASP A 66 -9.32 -2.28 -1.81
N VAL A 67 -10.04 -2.01 -0.71
CA VAL A 67 -10.17 -2.92 0.42
C VAL A 67 -11.55 -3.56 0.40
N ALA A 68 -11.61 -4.87 0.18
CA ALA A 68 -12.79 -5.66 0.46
C ALA A 68 -12.66 -6.24 1.86
N ALA A 69 -13.53 -5.83 2.79
CA ALA A 69 -13.56 -6.36 4.15
C ALA A 69 -14.87 -7.10 4.41
N ILE A 70 -14.81 -8.26 5.06
CA ILE A 70 -15.99 -9.06 5.41
C ILE A 70 -15.91 -9.41 6.90
N SER A 71 -16.97 -9.18 7.66
CA SER A 71 -17.06 -9.53 9.08
C SER A 71 -17.01 -11.04 9.30
N ALA A 72 -16.79 -11.47 10.54
CA ALA A 72 -16.82 -12.89 10.89
C ALA A 72 -18.15 -13.59 10.55
N VAL A 73 -19.25 -12.83 10.50
CA VAL A 73 -20.61 -13.33 10.16
C VAL A 73 -20.97 -13.16 8.68
N GLY A 74 -20.00 -12.86 7.82
CA GLY A 74 -20.22 -12.77 6.37
C GLY A 74 -20.81 -11.45 5.87
N VAL A 75 -20.87 -10.41 6.72
CA VAL A 75 -21.41 -9.10 6.34
C VAL A 75 -20.30 -8.25 5.70
N PRO A 76 -20.49 -7.75 4.46
CA PRO A 76 -19.53 -6.83 3.85
C PRO A 76 -19.39 -5.54 4.67
N ILE A 77 -18.15 -5.15 4.93
CA ILE A 77 -17.81 -3.91 5.60
C ILE A 77 -17.24 -2.96 4.55
N ALA A 78 -17.97 -1.90 4.23
CA ALA A 78 -17.51 -0.87 3.31
C ALA A 78 -16.51 0.06 4.01
N PRO A 79 -15.21 0.06 3.67
CA PRO A 79 -14.22 0.87 4.36
C PRO A 79 -14.32 2.34 3.92
N ARG A 80 -14.31 3.25 4.91
CA ARG A 80 -14.16 4.70 4.71
C ARG A 80 -12.73 5.15 4.96
N ILE A 81 -12.09 4.56 5.98
CA ILE A 81 -10.71 4.84 6.37
C ILE A 81 -9.89 3.57 6.18
N VAL A 82 -8.72 3.73 5.57
CA VAL A 82 -7.66 2.73 5.48
C VAL A 82 -6.36 3.45 5.77
N ALA A 83 -5.72 3.13 6.88
CA ALA A 83 -4.56 3.87 7.35
C ALA A 83 -3.55 2.97 8.09
N ASN A 84 -2.38 3.55 8.31
CA ASN A 84 -1.31 3.07 9.18
C ASN A 84 -1.06 1.56 9.02
N PRO A 85 -0.69 1.10 7.81
CA PRO A 85 -0.43 -0.30 7.59
C PRO A 85 0.82 -0.75 8.35
N ALA A 86 0.78 -1.95 8.92
CA ALA A 86 1.97 -2.72 9.28
C ALA A 86 2.10 -3.92 8.35
N ILE A 87 3.33 -4.28 7.98
CA ILE A 87 3.60 -5.36 7.03
C ILE A 87 4.61 -6.32 7.64
N GLU A 88 4.22 -7.59 7.71
CA GLU A 88 5.08 -8.71 8.08
C GLU A 88 5.44 -9.46 6.80
N ILE A 89 6.73 -9.68 6.56
CA ILE A 89 7.21 -10.40 5.38
C ILE A 89 7.90 -11.68 5.83
N SER A 90 7.46 -12.81 5.28
CA SER A 90 8.07 -14.11 5.50
C SER A 90 8.22 -14.83 4.16
N GLY A 91 9.42 -14.78 3.59
CA GLY A 91 9.70 -15.32 2.26
C GLY A 91 8.93 -14.55 1.18
N ASP A 92 8.10 -15.26 0.43
CA ASP A 92 7.25 -14.71 -0.63
C ASP A 92 5.90 -14.18 -0.14
N LYS A 93 5.57 -14.39 1.14
CA LYS A 93 4.31 -13.97 1.75
C LYS A 93 4.45 -12.63 2.45
N ALA A 94 3.44 -11.79 2.28
CA ALA A 94 3.28 -10.53 2.98
C ALA A 94 1.94 -10.51 3.69
N ARG A 95 1.96 -10.34 5.01
CA ARG A 95 0.76 -10.10 5.81
C ARG A 95 0.66 -8.61 6.12
N ILE A 96 -0.42 -7.98 5.69
CA ILE A 96 -0.70 -6.57 5.94
C ILE A 96 -1.76 -6.44 7.02
N TYR A 97 -1.46 -5.67 8.05
CA TYR A 97 -2.41 -5.22 9.05
C TYR A 97 -2.83 -3.79 8.73
N LEU A 98 -4.13 -3.53 8.70
CA LEU A 98 -4.73 -2.27 8.29
C LEU A 98 -5.61 -1.73 9.40
N ARG A 99 -5.46 -0.45 9.73
CA ARG A 99 -6.45 0.28 10.50
C ARG A 99 -7.61 0.66 9.59
N LEU A 100 -8.79 0.10 9.88
CA LEU A 100 -10.02 0.32 9.12
C LEU A 100 -11.07 1.05 9.94
N ALA A 101 -11.94 1.80 9.24
CA ALA A 101 -13.22 2.29 9.77
C ALA A 101 -14.28 2.12 8.68
N SER A 102 -15.50 1.73 9.04
CA SER A 102 -16.58 1.54 8.08
C SER A 102 -17.24 2.87 7.68
N ILE A 103 -18.01 2.86 6.58
CA ILE A 103 -18.99 3.90 6.30
C ILE A 103 -20.00 3.95 7.47
N GLY A 104 -20.38 5.15 7.91
CA GLY A 104 -21.24 5.36 9.08
C GLY A 104 -20.50 5.33 10.43
N SER A 105 -19.24 4.90 10.45
CA SER A 105 -18.38 5.06 11.62
C SER A 105 -17.97 6.53 11.76
N GLU A 106 -18.09 7.07 12.97
CA GLU A 106 -17.32 8.24 13.36
C GLU A 106 -15.83 7.91 13.27
N PHE A 107 -14.97 8.92 13.09
CA PHE A 107 -13.51 8.73 12.98
C PHE A 107 -12.94 7.94 14.18
N ALA A 108 -13.68 7.93 15.30
CA ALA A 108 -13.39 7.28 16.57
C ALA A 108 -13.95 5.85 16.75
N LYS A 109 -14.22 5.07 15.69
CA LYS A 109 -14.46 3.61 15.83
C LYS A 109 -13.67 2.80 14.80
N THR A 110 -12.35 2.80 14.98
CA THR A 110 -11.45 2.03 14.11
C THR A 110 -11.16 0.64 14.67
N PHE A 111 -10.87 -0.30 13.77
CA PHE A 111 -10.54 -1.69 14.07
C PHE A 111 -9.37 -2.14 13.20
N ILE A 112 -8.67 -3.21 13.60
CA ILE A 112 -7.59 -3.78 12.79
C ILE A 112 -8.13 -4.92 11.95
N ALA A 113 -7.84 -4.87 10.65
CA ALA A 113 -8.06 -5.96 9.72
C ALA A 113 -6.73 -6.48 9.17
N VAL A 114 -6.71 -7.74 8.77
CA VAL A 114 -5.54 -8.41 8.23
C VAL A 114 -5.82 -8.93 6.82
N ALA A 115 -4.84 -8.83 5.93
CA ALA A 115 -4.88 -9.41 4.60
C ALA A 115 -3.54 -10.11 4.31
N ASP A 116 -3.62 -11.31 3.73
CA ASP A 116 -2.46 -12.04 3.25
C ASP A 116 -2.31 -11.84 1.74
N LEU A 117 -1.10 -11.52 1.30
CA LEU A 117 -0.70 -11.22 -0.08
C LEU A 117 0.64 -11.88 -0.37
N ARG A 118 1.08 -11.83 -1.63
CA ARG A 118 2.47 -12.11 -1.98
C ARG A 118 3.27 -10.81 -2.03
N VAL A 119 4.57 -10.89 -1.77
CA VAL A 119 5.46 -9.71 -1.79
C VAL A 119 5.45 -9.02 -3.16
N GLU A 120 5.32 -9.77 -4.25
CA GLU A 120 5.21 -9.24 -5.61
C GLU A 120 3.94 -8.41 -5.84
N ASP A 121 2.89 -8.64 -5.04
CA ASP A 121 1.63 -7.90 -5.12
C ASP A 121 1.70 -6.54 -4.38
N LEU A 122 2.82 -6.24 -3.70
CA LEU A 122 3.03 -4.99 -2.95
C LEU A 122 3.53 -3.80 -3.81
N GLN A 123 3.13 -3.74 -5.09
CA GLN A 123 3.55 -2.69 -6.02
C GLN A 123 2.38 -1.97 -6.68
N GLY A 124 2.49 -0.64 -6.80
CA GLY A 124 1.48 0.18 -7.45
C GLY A 124 0.21 0.34 -6.62
N ARG A 125 -0.94 0.09 -7.22
CA ARG A 125 -2.24 0.17 -6.53
C ARG A 125 -2.60 -1.22 -6.01
N ILE A 126 -2.52 -1.40 -4.69
CA ILE A 126 -2.66 -2.69 -4.03
C ILE A 126 -4.12 -2.89 -3.66
N ARG A 127 -4.71 -4.02 -4.09
CA ARG A 127 -6.04 -4.46 -3.69
C ARG A 127 -5.95 -5.58 -2.69
N VAL A 128 -6.77 -5.53 -1.64
CA VAL A 128 -6.67 -6.44 -0.51
C VAL A 128 -8.04 -6.98 -0.12
N ASN A 129 -8.08 -8.28 0.17
CA ASN A 129 -9.20 -8.94 0.79
C ASN A 129 -8.88 -9.08 2.28
N ALA A 130 -9.39 -8.16 3.08
CA ALA A 130 -9.09 -8.07 4.49
C ALA A 130 -10.17 -8.75 5.35
N LYS A 131 -9.76 -9.36 6.45
CA LYS A 131 -10.66 -9.87 7.49
C LYS A 131 -10.40 -9.10 8.78
N PRO A 132 -11.43 -8.63 9.48
CA PRO A 132 -11.25 -8.04 10.80
C PRO A 132 -10.53 -9.02 11.72
N LEU A 133 -9.47 -8.54 12.35
CA LEU A 133 -8.66 -9.28 13.31
C LEU A 133 -8.99 -8.85 14.74
N LEU A 134 -9.11 -7.54 14.97
CA LEU A 134 -9.30 -6.98 16.29
C LEU A 134 -10.31 -5.84 16.26
N TYR A 135 -11.40 -5.99 17.00
CA TYR A 135 -12.44 -4.98 17.19
C TYR A 135 -12.25 -4.21 18.49
N GLY A 136 -12.86 -3.02 18.55
CA GLY A 136 -13.21 -2.40 19.83
C GLY A 136 -14.15 -3.30 20.61
N ILE A 137 -13.88 -3.47 21.90
CA ILE A 137 -14.66 -4.26 22.85
C ILE A 137 -15.67 -3.34 23.56
N MET A 138 -15.30 -2.07 23.75
CA MET A 138 -16.17 -1.07 24.39
C MET A 138 -16.73 -0.07 23.39
N PRO A 139 -17.90 0.55 23.67
CA PRO A 139 -18.32 1.74 22.98
C PRO A 139 -17.22 2.80 23.03
N TYR A 140 -17.04 3.54 21.94
CA TYR A 140 -16.04 4.61 21.81
C TYR A 140 -14.57 4.16 21.85
N GLU A 141 -14.33 2.84 21.88
CA GLU A 141 -12.98 2.30 21.75
C GLU A 141 -12.53 2.25 20.29
N CYS A 142 -11.34 2.79 20.06
CA CYS A 142 -10.57 2.68 18.83
C CYS A 142 -9.41 1.72 18.98
N ILE A 143 -9.23 0.87 17.97
CA ILE A 143 -8.02 0.07 17.81
C ILE A 143 -7.20 0.66 16.66
N GLU A 144 -6.02 1.19 16.98
CA GLU A 144 -5.21 1.99 16.07
C GLU A 144 -3.78 1.47 15.95
N ASP A 145 -3.08 2.02 14.96
CA ASP A 145 -1.63 1.93 14.80
C ASP A 145 -1.06 0.52 14.99
N PRO A 146 -1.45 -0.44 14.12
CA PRO A 146 -0.85 -1.76 14.15
C PRO A 146 0.65 -1.63 13.92
N ARG A 147 1.45 -2.40 14.66
CA ARG A 147 2.91 -2.48 14.54
C ARG A 147 3.34 -3.92 14.79
N ILE A 148 4.29 -4.40 14.02
CA ILE A 148 4.84 -5.75 14.19
C ILE A 148 6.14 -5.65 14.96
N ASP A 149 6.35 -6.59 15.86
CA ASP A 149 7.63 -6.75 16.54
C ASP A 149 8.71 -7.22 15.53
N PRO A 150 9.81 -6.47 15.35
CA PRO A 150 10.86 -6.86 14.41
C PRO A 150 11.65 -8.09 14.89
N ASP A 151 11.67 -8.35 16.20
CA ASP A 151 12.46 -9.41 16.82
C ASP A 151 11.63 -10.68 17.05
N VAL A 152 10.31 -10.55 17.19
CA VAL A 152 9.39 -11.67 17.45
C VAL A 152 8.31 -11.78 16.37
N PRO A 153 8.48 -12.65 15.36
CA PRO A 153 7.47 -12.88 14.33
C PRO A 153 6.09 -13.23 14.91
N GLY A 154 5.04 -12.69 14.30
CA GLY A 154 3.66 -12.90 14.71
C GLY A 154 3.17 -12.05 15.89
N VAL A 155 4.04 -11.26 16.55
CA VAL A 155 3.62 -10.33 17.60
C VAL A 155 3.16 -9.01 16.99
N LEU A 156 1.88 -8.69 17.21
CA LEU A 156 1.24 -7.46 16.78
C LEU A 156 0.94 -6.57 18.00
N TYR A 157 1.51 -5.37 18.01
CA TYR A 157 1.14 -4.30 18.92
C TYR A 157 0.12 -3.37 18.26
N HIS A 158 -0.70 -2.73 19.09
CA HIS A 158 -1.71 -1.75 18.67
C HIS A 158 -2.00 -0.79 19.82
N VAL A 159 -2.62 0.34 19.51
CA VAL A 159 -3.10 1.32 20.49
C VAL A 159 -4.60 1.11 20.71
N ARG A 160 -5.03 1.06 21.97
CA ARG A 160 -6.45 1.16 22.34
C ARG A 160 -6.70 2.55 22.87
N ALA A 161 -7.56 3.31 22.20
CA ALA A 161 -7.89 4.69 22.57
C ALA A 161 -9.39 4.85 22.81
N PHE A 162 -9.77 5.77 23.69
CA PHE A 162 -11.15 6.07 24.04
C PHE A 162 -11.41 7.55 23.77
N TYR A 163 -12.42 7.85 22.93
CA TYR A 163 -12.74 9.21 22.49
C TYR A 163 -14.23 9.52 22.59
#